data_AF-A0A381ULA3-F1
#
_entry.id   AF-A0A381ULA3-F1
#
_cell.length_a   1.000
_cell.length_b   1.000
_cell.length_c   1.000
_cell.angle_alpha   90.00
_cell.angle_beta   90.00
_cell.angle_gamma   90.00
#
_symmetry.space_group_name_H-M   'P 1'
#
loop_
_entity.id
_entity.type
_entity.pdbx_description
1 polymer ?
#
loop_
_entity_poly.entity_id
_entity_poly.type
_entity_poly.pdbx_seq_one_letter_code
_entity_poly.pdbx_strand_id
1 'polypeptide(L)' 'MPEEKPWHVEGLDNLGWVLMDYVNAVIHIFQPDQRDFYSLERLWADGKSEVVEDHITAE' A
#
# COMPACT_ATOMS: atom_id res chain seq x y z
N MET A 1 11.67 8.61 -8.11
CA MET A 1 11.41 7.43 -8.96
C MET A 1 10.78 7.97 -10.24
N PRO A 2 11.16 7.55 -11.46
CA PRO A 2 10.41 7.99 -12.64
C PRO A 2 8.95 7.57 -12.44
N GLU A 3 8.03 8.22 -13.16
CA GLU A 3 6.56 8.04 -13.11
C GLU A 3 6.12 6.59 -13.45
N GLU A 4 6.56 5.62 -12.67
CA GLU A 4 6.28 4.22 -12.86
C GLU A 4 4.82 4.01 -12.47
N LYS A 5 4.02 3.61 -13.46
CA LYS A 5 2.60 3.34 -13.24
C LYS A 5 2.48 1.95 -12.63
N PRO A 6 1.52 1.75 -11.72
CA PRO A 6 1.23 0.41 -11.23
C PRO A 6 0.88 -0.50 -12.40
N TRP A 7 1.42 -1.71 -12.39
CA TRP A 7 1.11 -2.78 -13.33
C TRP A 7 -0.37 -3.15 -13.26
N HIS A 8 -0.91 -3.20 -12.05
CA HIS A 8 -2.31 -3.46 -11.79
C HIS A 8 -2.81 -2.66 -10.60
N VAL A 9 -4.08 -2.26 -10.66
CA VAL A 9 -4.76 -1.55 -9.56
C VAL A 9 -6.14 -2.18 -9.35
N GLU A 10 -6.44 -2.50 -8.09
CA GLU A 10 -7.73 -3.06 -7.67
C GLU A 10 -8.37 -2.19 -6.59
N GLY A 11 -9.71 -2.27 -6.46
CA GLY A 11 -10.44 -1.69 -5.34
C GLY A 11 -10.78 -0.19 -5.45
N LEU A 12 -10.46 0.45 -6.58
CA LEU A 12 -10.77 1.88 -6.82
C LEU A 12 -12.28 2.19 -6.78
N ASP A 13 -13.14 1.23 -7.09
CA ASP A 13 -14.60 1.46 -7.15
C ASP A 13 -15.24 1.63 -5.76
N ASN A 14 -14.70 0.96 -4.73
CA ASN A 14 -15.25 0.96 -3.37
C ASN A 14 -14.44 1.82 -2.39
N LEU A 15 -13.18 2.13 -2.71
CA LEU A 15 -12.26 2.97 -1.91
C LEU A 15 -12.06 2.58 -0.43
N GLY A 16 -12.58 1.43 0.00
CA GLY A 16 -12.30 0.86 1.33
C GLY A 16 -10.90 0.26 1.43
N TRP A 17 -10.46 -0.37 0.35
CA TRP A 17 -9.13 -0.94 0.20
C TRP A 17 -8.73 -0.82 -1.26
N VAL A 18 -7.55 -0.25 -1.51
CA VAL A 18 -6.94 -0.17 -2.83
C VAL A 18 -5.62 -0.92 -2.80
N LEU A 19 -5.40 -1.78 -3.79
CA LEU A 19 -4.15 -2.48 -4.01
C LEU A 19 -3.51 -1.95 -5.28
N MET A 20 -2.21 -1.64 -5.21
CA MET A 20 -1.40 -1.24 -6.35
C MET A 20 -0.20 -2.18 -6.47
N ASP A 21 -0.11 -2.90 -7.58
CA ASP A 21 0.95 -3.85 -7.87
C ASP A 21 2.00 -3.22 -8.79
N TYR A 22 3.27 -3.26 -8.39
CA TYR A 22 4.43 -2.80 -9.16
C TYR A 22 5.38 -3.94 -9.52
N VAL A 23 4.98 -5.21 -9.34
CA VAL A 23 5.78 -6.42 -9.54
C VAL A 23 6.92 -6.60 -8.52
N ASN A 24 7.69 -5.53 -8.26
CA ASN A 24 8.77 -5.50 -7.27
C ASN A 24 8.27 -5.14 -5.85
N ALA A 25 7.12 -4.46 -5.76
CA ALA A 25 6.51 -3.97 -4.55
C ALA A 25 4.99 -3.98 -4.72
N VAL A 26 4.27 -4.17 -3.61
CA VAL A 26 2.81 -4.10 -3.57
C VAL A 26 2.39 -3.12 -2.48
N ILE A 27 1.63 -2.11 -2.86
CA ILE A 27 1.14 -1.07 -1.97
C ILE A 27 -0.31 -1.36 -1.63
N HIS A 28 -0.63 -1.38 -0.34
CA HIS A 28 -2.00 -1.49 0.14
C HIS A 28 -2.41 -0.18 0.83
N ILE A 29 -3.46 0.45 0.33
CA ILE A 29 -4.05 1.65 0.91
C ILE A 29 -5.38 1.24 1.54
N PHE A 30 -5.51 1.45 2.85
CA PHE A 30 -6.67 1.02 3.62
C PHE A 30 -7.38 2.21 4.27
N GLN A 31 -8.71 2.13 4.32
CA GLN A 31 -9.46 2.83 5.35
C GLN A 31 -9.16 2.21 6.73
N PRO A 32 -9.21 2.98 7.84
CA PRO A 32 -8.83 2.50 9.16
C PRO A 32 -9.57 1.22 9.60
N ASP A 33 -10.88 1.16 9.35
CA ASP A 33 -11.73 0.01 9.67
C ASP A 33 -11.33 -1.26 8.91
N GLN A 34 -10.98 -1.11 7.62
CA GLN A 34 -10.54 -2.23 6.79
C GLN A 34 -9.16 -2.74 7.21
N ARG A 35 -8.24 -1.83 7.55
CA ARG A 35 -6.91 -2.19 8.05
C ARG A 35 -6.99 -3.06 9.30
N ASP A 36 -7.84 -2.67 10.24
CA ASP A 36 -8.05 -3.41 11.49
C ASP A 36 -8.66 -4.80 11.24
N PHE A 37 -9.60 -4.89 10.28
CA PHE A 37 -10.24 -6.15 9.91
C PHE A 37 -9.28 -7.14 9.25
N TYR A 38 -8.50 -6.69 8.26
CA TYR A 38 -7.57 -7.55 7.52
C TYR A 38 -6.28 -7.85 8.31
N SER A 39 -5.84 -6.92 9.15
CA SER A 39 -4.68 -7.08 10.05
C SER A 39 -3.46 -7.71 9.37
N LEU A 40 -3.09 -7.17 8.18
CA LEU A 40 -2.00 -7.71 7.37
C LEU A 40 -0.65 -7.69 8.08
N GLU A 41 -0.48 -6.80 9.06
CA GLU A 41 0.70 -6.75 9.92
C GLU A 41 0.95 -8.08 10.64
N ARG A 42 -0.09 -8.87 10.94
CA ARG A 42 0.06 -10.21 11.52
C ARG A 42 0.60 -11.21 10.51
N LEU A 43 0.20 -11.12 9.25
CA LEU A 43 0.66 -12.02 8.19
C LEU A 43 2.14 -11.78 7.88
N TRP A 44 2.57 -10.52 7.92
CA TRP A 44 3.95 -10.10 7.62
C TRP A 44 4.81 -9.87 8.87
N ALA A 45 4.40 -10.40 10.02
CA ALA A 45 5.04 -10.12 11.31
C ALA A 45 6.53 -10.55 11.38
N ASP A 46 6.91 -11.57 10.62
CA ASP A 46 8.29 -12.05 10.53
C ASP A 46 9.18 -11.20 9.59
N GLY A 47 8.58 -10.28 8.84
CA GLY A 47 9.26 -9.37 7.92
C GLY A 47 9.90 -8.19 8.65
N LYS A 48 11.02 -7.69 8.12
CA LYS A 48 11.63 -6.45 8.61
C LYS A 48 10.74 -5.26 8.26
N SER A 49 10.26 -4.55 9.27
CA SER A 49 9.54 -3.29 9.09
C SER A 49 10.49 -2.12 9.17
N GLU A 50 10.29 -1.15 8.28
CA GLU A 50 11.01 0.11 8.24
C GLU A 50 9.98 1.22 8.09
N VAL A 51 10.09 2.26 8.91
CA VAL A 51 9.28 3.47 8.74
C VAL A 51 9.99 4.34 7.72
N VAL A 52 9.33 4.58 6.59
CA VAL A 52 9.83 5.49 5.57
C VAL A 52 9.32 6.89 5.89
N GLU A 53 10.22 7.85 6.03
CA GLU A 53 9.83 9.25 6.22
C GLU A 53 9.26 9.83 4.93
N ASP A 54 8.26 10.69 5.08
CA ASP A 54 7.66 11.40 3.95
C ASP A 54 8.67 12.36 3.32
N HIS A 55 9.05 12.06 2.08
CA HIS A 55 9.78 12.98 1.21
C HIS A 55 8.81 13.59 0.21
N ILE A 56 7.87 14.42 0.68
CA ILE A 56 6.96 15.15 -0.22
C ILE A 56 7.75 16.30 -0.85
N THR A 57 8.22 16.10 -2.08
CA THR A 57 8.67 17.21 -2.92
C THR A 57 7.42 17.84 -3.53
N ALA A 58 7.01 19.00 -3.02
CA ALA A 58 6.01 19.83 -3.67
C ALA A 58 6.67 20.55 -4.85
N GLU A 59 6.48 20.05 -6.08
CA GLU A 59 6.64 20.82 -7.32
C GLU A 59 5.32 20.82 -8.10
#